data_AF-A0A0D5Y3D4-F1
#
_entry.id   AF-A0A0D5Y3D4-F1
#
_cell.length_a   1.000
_cell.length_b   1.000
_cell.length_c   1.000
_cell.angle_alpha   90.00
_cell.angle_beta   90.00
_cell.angle_gamma   90.00
#
_symmetry.space_group_name_H-M   'P 1'
#
loop_
_entity.id
_entity.type
_entity.pdbx_description
1 polymer ?
#
loop_
_entity_poly.entity_id
_entity_poly.type
_entity_poly.pdbx_seq_one_letter_code
_entity_poly.pdbx_strand_id
1 'polypeptide(L)'
;MGSIMEWKGAAPRGGAAGSSILVAGAGLDHAAAEVDAAVAELRRRDKRGEVLARLAVFRYLHEAPVREQMRQVGLAEDADRTYRNWVKAMHLQVQGILAARSGPDRSHTVRRVPMLLVCNIEAT
;
A
#
# COMPACT_ATOMS: atom_id res chain seq x y z
N MET A 1 10.26 2.56 43.80
CA MET A 1 11.49 3.06 43.15
C MET A 1 11.44 2.66 41.68
N GLY A 2 11.22 3.60 40.76
CA GLY A 2 11.38 3.38 39.33
C GLY A 2 12.36 4.41 38.81
N SER A 3 13.49 3.98 38.24
CA SER A 3 14.45 4.90 37.62
C SER A 3 13.86 5.38 36.30
N ILE A 4 13.51 6.66 36.22
CA ILE A 4 13.31 7.33 34.93
C ILE A 4 14.66 7.38 34.24
N MET A 5 14.74 6.79 33.04
CA MET A 5 15.94 6.81 32.22
C MET A 5 16.07 8.22 31.63
N GLU A 6 17.03 9.00 32.12
CA GLU A 6 17.34 10.32 31.57
C GLU A 6 17.95 10.18 30.18
N TRP A 7 17.17 10.52 29.15
CA TRP A 7 17.70 10.70 27.81
C TRP A 7 18.51 12.00 27.76
N LYS A 8 19.84 11.90 27.64
CA LYS A 8 20.74 13.04 27.42
C LYS A 8 20.67 13.59 25.97
N GLY A 9 19.46 13.83 25.48
CA GLY A 9 19.19 14.35 24.14
C GLY A 9 17.71 14.62 23.95
N ALA A 10 17.36 15.37 22.89
CA ALA A 10 15.96 15.53 22.52
C ALA A 10 15.32 14.14 22.34
N ALA A 11 14.25 13.86 23.08
CA ALA A 11 13.45 12.65 22.90
C ALA A 11 13.18 12.48 21.40
N PRO A 12 13.26 11.26 20.83
CA PRO A 12 13.02 11.06 19.41
C PRO A 12 11.64 11.62 19.05
N ARG A 13 11.60 12.82 18.45
CA ARG A 13 10.37 13.38 17.87
C ARG A 13 9.97 12.65 16.57
N GLY A 14 10.52 11.46 16.36
CA GLY A 14 10.13 10.50 15.33
C GLY A 14 9.16 9.44 15.84
N GLY A 15 8.53 9.66 17.00
CA GLY A 15 7.35 8.92 17.43
C GLY A 15 6.14 9.31 16.59
N ALA A 16 6.01 8.73 15.41
CA ALA A 16 4.81 8.74 14.60
C ALA A 16 4.90 7.47 13.71
N ALA A 17 4.18 6.36 13.93
CA ALA A 17 2.72 6.23 13.99
C ALA A 17 1.95 7.52 13.61
N GLY A 18 2.39 8.16 12.53
CA GLY A 18 1.75 9.33 11.95
C GLY A 18 1.25 8.93 10.58
N SER A 19 0.06 9.42 10.24
CA SER A 19 -0.55 9.23 8.93
C SER A 19 0.51 9.42 7.84
N SER A 20 0.85 8.36 7.11
CA SER A 20 1.54 8.53 5.84
C SER A 20 0.59 9.34 4.98
N ILE A 21 0.95 10.59 4.69
CA ILE A 21 0.24 11.35 3.67
C ILE A 21 0.54 10.61 2.37
N LEU A 22 -0.38 9.75 1.96
CA LEU A 22 -0.31 9.09 0.68
C LEU A 22 -0.42 10.19 -0.40
N VAL A 23 0.32 9.97 -1.49
CA VAL A 23 0.60 10.87 -2.61
C VAL A 23 -0.43 12.01 -2.81
N ALA A 24 0.07 13.25 -2.96
CA ALA A 24 -0.70 14.43 -3.38
C ALA A 24 -1.89 14.83 -2.48
N GLY A 25 -1.89 14.45 -1.20
CA GLY A 25 -2.98 14.77 -0.27
C GLY A 25 -4.17 13.81 -0.39
N ALA A 26 -3.98 12.68 -1.07
CA ALA A 26 -5.00 11.67 -1.21
C ALA A 26 -4.98 10.75 0.03
N GLY A 27 -6.13 10.60 0.68
CA GLY A 27 -6.26 9.79 1.90
C GLY A 27 -6.19 8.28 1.63
N LEU A 28 -6.29 7.48 2.70
CA LEU A 28 -6.38 6.01 2.66
C LEU A 28 -7.45 5.52 1.65
N ASP A 29 -8.59 6.21 1.59
CA ASP A 29 -9.69 5.89 0.67
C ASP A 29 -9.29 6.00 -0.79
N HIS A 30 -8.39 6.92 -1.14
CA HIS A 30 -7.87 7.03 -2.50
C HIS A 30 -6.99 5.82 -2.85
N ALA A 31 -6.14 5.39 -1.93
CA ALA A 31 -5.30 4.21 -2.17
C ALA A 31 -6.15 2.94 -2.34
N ALA A 32 -7.21 2.78 -1.52
CA ALA A 32 -8.17 1.71 -1.69
C ALA A 32 -8.87 1.78 -3.05
N ALA A 33 -9.36 2.96 -3.44
CA ALA A 33 -10.02 3.18 -4.73
C ALA A 33 -9.09 2.90 -5.94
N GLU A 34 -7.79 3.23 -5.84
CA GLU A 34 -6.83 2.91 -6.90
C GLU A 34 -6.58 1.41 -7.02
N VAL A 35 -6.53 0.68 -5.90
CA VAL A 35 -6.43 -0.78 -5.92
C VAL A 35 -7.69 -1.40 -6.51
N ASP A 36 -8.88 -0.93 -6.13
CA ASP A 36 -10.15 -1.39 -6.70
C ASP A 36 -10.21 -1.13 -8.21
N ALA A 37 -9.78 0.05 -8.66
CA ALA A 37 -9.70 0.39 -10.07
C ALA A 37 -8.70 -0.52 -10.82
N ALA A 38 -7.54 -0.81 -10.22
CA ALA A 38 -6.55 -1.70 -10.81
C ALA A 38 -7.06 -3.14 -10.92
N VAL A 39 -7.77 -3.66 -9.92
CA VAL A 39 -8.41 -4.98 -9.96
C VAL A 39 -9.53 -5.03 -11.00
N ALA A 40 -10.33 -3.97 -11.11
CA ALA A 40 -11.40 -3.86 -12.12
C ALA A 40 -10.85 -3.79 -13.55
N GLU A 41 -9.68 -3.18 -13.75
CA GLU A 41 -8.96 -3.16 -15.02
C GLU A 41 -8.39 -4.55 -15.35
N LEU A 42 -7.73 -5.19 -14.39
CA LEU A 42 -7.21 -6.56 -14.52
C LEU A 42 -8.32 -7.53 -14.97
N ARG A 43 -9.50 -7.43 -14.36
CA ARG A 43 -10.67 -8.26 -14.70
C ARG A 43 -11.13 -8.11 -16.16
N ARG A 44 -11.01 -6.91 -16.74
CA ARG A 44 -11.52 -6.60 -18.09
C ARG A 44 -10.57 -7.03 -19.22
N ARG A 45 -9.31 -7.34 -18.90
CA ARG A 45 -8.27 -7.57 -19.90
C ARG A 45 -8.43 -8.88 -20.67
N ASP A 46 -8.54 -9.99 -19.95
CA ASP A 46 -8.63 -11.33 -20.54
C ASP A 46 -9.21 -12.34 -19.52
N LYS A 47 -9.48 -13.58 -19.97
CA LYS A 47 -10.02 -14.65 -19.12
C LYS A 47 -9.11 -15.00 -17.94
N ARG A 48 -7.80 -14.88 -18.09
CA ARG A 48 -6.84 -15.14 -17.02
C ARG A 48 -6.84 -13.99 -16.01
N GLY A 49 -6.98 -12.75 -16.48
CA GLY A 49 -7.16 -11.55 -15.69
C GLY A 49 -8.42 -11.61 -14.84
N GLU A 50 -9.52 -12.16 -15.35
CA GLU A 50 -10.71 -12.42 -14.55
C GLU A 50 -10.43 -13.33 -13.34
N VAL A 51 -9.70 -14.42 -13.56
CA VAL A 51 -9.35 -15.36 -12.50
C VAL A 51 -8.40 -14.73 -11.48
N LEU A 52 -7.40 -13.96 -11.93
CA LEU A 52 -6.49 -13.23 -11.04
C LEU A 52 -7.20 -12.12 -10.27
N ALA A 53 -8.17 -11.43 -10.88
CA ALA A 53 -8.98 -10.42 -10.20
C ALA A 53 -9.86 -11.07 -9.12
N ARG A 54 -10.44 -12.24 -9.38
CA ARG A 54 -11.15 -13.01 -8.36
C ARG A 54 -10.22 -13.38 -7.19
N LEU A 55 -9.01 -13.86 -7.48
CA LEU A 55 -8.00 -14.13 -6.45
C LEU A 55 -7.69 -12.89 -5.61
N ALA A 56 -7.56 -11.73 -6.24
CA ALA A 56 -7.29 -10.47 -5.57
C ALA A 56 -8.42 -10.09 -4.60
N VAL A 57 -9.69 -10.24 -5.00
CA VAL A 57 -10.84 -9.96 -4.13
C VAL A 57 -10.83 -10.86 -2.89
N PHE A 58 -10.66 -12.17 -3.07
CA PHE A 58 -10.60 -13.09 -1.92
C PHE A 58 -9.43 -12.82 -0.99
N ARG A 59 -8.31 -12.33 -1.53
CA ARG A 59 -7.10 -12.08 -0.76
C ARG A 59 -7.09 -10.72 -0.06
N TYR A 60 -7.47 -9.66 -0.75
CA TYR A 60 -7.38 -8.28 -0.23
C TYR A 60 -8.61 -7.86 0.55
N LEU A 61 -9.80 -8.24 0.08
CA LEU A 61 -11.06 -7.79 0.68
C LEU A 61 -11.57 -8.79 1.72
N HIS A 62 -11.56 -10.08 1.39
CA HIS A 62 -12.12 -11.11 2.26
C HIS A 62 -11.11 -11.75 3.21
N GLU A 63 -9.81 -11.50 3.02
CA GLU A 63 -8.72 -12.13 3.78
C GLU A 63 -8.90 -13.65 3.93
N ALA A 64 -9.44 -14.30 2.88
CA ALA A 64 -9.87 -15.69 2.95
C ALA A 64 -8.67 -16.62 3.20
N PRO A 65 -8.86 -17.78 3.88
CA PRO A 65 -7.78 -18.74 4.04
C PRO A 65 -7.33 -19.31 2.69
N VAL A 66 -6.07 -19.74 2.58
CA VAL A 66 -5.45 -20.21 1.31
C VAL A 66 -6.29 -21.28 0.61
N ARG A 67 -6.85 -22.25 1.34
CA ARG A 67 -7.71 -23.30 0.78
C ARG A 67 -8.96 -22.73 0.09
N GLU A 68 -9.59 -21.73 0.72
CA GLU A 68 -10.73 -21.05 0.12
C GLU A 68 -10.33 -20.25 -1.12
N GLN A 69 -9.19 -19.55 -1.06
CA GLN A 69 -8.66 -18.84 -2.23
C GLN A 69 -8.44 -19.81 -3.41
N MET A 70 -7.88 -21.01 -3.17
CA MET A 70 -7.63 -22.03 -4.19
C MET A 70 -8.93 -22.56 -4.80
N ARG A 71 -9.93 -22.89 -3.97
CA ARG A 71 -11.25 -23.35 -4.45
C ARG A 71 -11.92 -22.33 -5.35
N GLN A 72 -11.89 -21.06 -4.97
CA GLN A 72 -12.57 -19.98 -5.70
C GLN A 72 -11.98 -19.70 -7.08
N VAL A 73 -10.69 -20.00 -7.26
CA VAL A 73 -9.99 -19.84 -8.55
C VAL A 73 -9.84 -21.15 -9.32
N GLY A 74 -10.43 -22.24 -8.83
CA GLY A 74 -10.43 -23.55 -9.48
C GLY A 74 -9.10 -24.31 -9.41
N LEU A 75 -8.26 -24.01 -8.41
CA LEU A 75 -7.04 -24.78 -8.14
C LEU A 75 -7.33 -25.92 -7.16
N ALA A 76 -6.69 -27.08 -7.39
CA ALA A 76 -6.68 -28.17 -6.43
C ALA A 76 -5.94 -27.75 -5.14
N GLU A 77 -6.43 -28.18 -3.97
CA GLU A 77 -5.91 -27.73 -2.67
C GLU A 77 -4.45 -28.17 -2.39
N ASP A 78 -3.92 -29.13 -3.15
CA ASP A 78 -2.54 -29.62 -3.08
C ASP A 78 -1.58 -28.89 -4.05
N ALA A 79 -2.09 -28.00 -4.90
CA ALA A 79 -1.33 -27.30 -5.92
C ALA A 79 -0.56 -26.08 -5.39
N ASP A 80 0.16 -26.23 -4.27
CA ASP A 80 0.84 -25.15 -3.54
C ASP A 80 1.75 -24.28 -4.42
N ARG A 81 2.58 -24.92 -5.25
CA ARG A 81 3.51 -24.21 -6.14
C ARG A 81 2.75 -23.39 -7.19
N THR A 82 1.69 -23.96 -7.75
CA THR A 82 0.83 -23.30 -8.74
C THR A 82 0.14 -22.11 -8.12
N TYR A 83 -0.42 -22.28 -6.92
CA TYR A 83 -1.04 -21.18 -6.16
C TYR A 83 -0.05 -20.04 -5.89
N ARG A 84 1.16 -20.34 -5.39
CA ARG A 84 2.18 -19.30 -5.15
C ARG A 84 2.57 -18.56 -6.44
N ASN A 85 2.68 -19.27 -7.56
CA ASN A 85 2.93 -18.67 -8.87
C ASN A 85 1.79 -17.73 -9.30
N TRP A 86 0.54 -18.12 -9.02
CA TRP A 86 -0.64 -17.31 -9.32
C TRP A 86 -0.72 -16.07 -8.44
N VAL A 87 -0.46 -16.20 -7.14
CA VAL A 87 -0.38 -15.07 -6.20
C VAL A 87 0.71 -14.09 -6.65
N LYS A 88 1.89 -14.59 -7.02
CA LYS A 88 2.96 -13.74 -7.56
C LYS A 88 2.53 -13.03 -8.84
N ALA A 89 1.95 -13.76 -9.79
CA ALA A 89 1.48 -13.18 -11.05
C ALA A 89 0.40 -12.11 -10.81
N MET A 90 -0.54 -12.37 -9.89
CA MET A 90 -1.57 -11.42 -9.48
C MET A 90 -0.96 -10.13 -8.94
N HIS A 91 -0.03 -10.21 -7.97
CA HIS A 91 0.61 -9.04 -7.39
C HIS A 91 1.39 -8.23 -8.43
N LEU A 92 2.14 -8.90 -9.31
CA LEU A 92 2.90 -8.23 -10.37
C LEU A 92 2.00 -7.52 -11.37
N GLN A 93 0.86 -8.11 -11.74
CA GLN A 93 -0.08 -7.46 -12.66
C GLN A 93 -0.78 -6.26 -12.03
N VAL A 94 -1.26 -6.38 -10.79
CA VAL A 94 -1.86 -5.26 -10.06
C VAL A 94 -0.84 -4.12 -9.90
N GLN A 95 0.40 -4.44 -9.52
CA GLN A 95 1.48 -3.46 -9.42
C GLN A 95 1.77 -2.78 -10.76
N GLY A 96 1.82 -3.54 -11.86
CA GLY A 96 2.04 -2.98 -13.19
C GLY A 96 0.95 -2.00 -13.61
N ILE A 97 -0.31 -2.31 -13.32
CA ILE A 97 -1.45 -1.41 -13.57
C ILE A 97 -1.36 -0.16 -12.69
N LEU A 98 -1.12 -0.32 -11.38
CA LEU A 98 -0.95 0.82 -10.46
C LEU A 98 0.20 1.74 -10.89
N ALA A 99 1.32 1.17 -11.34
CA ALA A 99 2.46 1.94 -11.84
C ALA A 99 2.09 2.75 -13.09
N ALA A 100 1.38 2.14 -14.04
CA ALA A 100 0.89 2.83 -15.24
C ALA A 100 -0.10 3.96 -14.89
N ARG A 101 -0.99 3.72 -13.92
CA ARG A 101 -1.97 4.71 -13.43
C ARG A 101 -1.34 5.85 -12.65
N SER A 102 -0.20 5.61 -12.00
CA SER A 102 0.49 6.62 -11.20
C SER A 102 1.23 7.67 -12.05
N GLY A 103 1.49 7.40 -13.33
CA GLY A 103 2.16 8.30 -14.29
C GLY A 103 3.62 8.65 -13.93
N PRO A 104 4.40 9.23 -14.85
CA PRO A 104 5.77 9.69 -14.58
C PRO A 104 5.85 10.83 -13.53
N ASP A 105 4.76 11.60 -13.38
CA ASP A 105 4.76 12.91 -12.71
C ASP A 105 4.11 12.94 -11.31
N ARG A 106 4.02 11.77 -10.65
CA ARG A 106 3.72 11.69 -9.20
C ARG A 106 4.95 11.38 -8.36
N SER A 107 6.12 11.52 -8.96
CA SER A 107 7.41 11.51 -8.27
C SER A 107 7.52 12.76 -7.39
N HIS A 108 7.00 12.68 -6.17
CA HIS A 108 7.36 13.53 -5.03
C HIS A 108 7.70 14.99 -5.38
N THR A 109 6.72 15.81 -5.77
CA THR A 109 6.84 17.24 -5.45
C THR A 109 6.65 17.37 -3.94
N VAL A 110 7.72 17.13 -3.19
CA VAL A 110 7.85 17.69 -1.85
C VAL A 110 7.69 19.19 -2.06
N ARG A 111 6.53 19.74 -1.72
CA ARG A 111 6.42 21.19 -1.52
C ARG A 111 7.48 21.49 -0.46
N ARG A 112 8.61 22.05 -0.88
CA ARG A 112 9.54 22.72 0.02
C ARG A 112 8.73 23.89 0.58
N VAL A 113 8.02 23.65 1.67
CA VAL A 113 7.53 24.72 2.51
C VAL A 113 8.80 25.45 2.95
N PRO A 114 9.01 26.73 2.60
CA PRO A 114 10.09 27.46 3.21
C PRO A 114 9.79 27.47 4.71
N MET A 115 10.57 26.71 5.50
CA MET A 115 10.66 27.00 6.93
C MET A 115 11.29 28.38 7.01
N LEU A 116 10.45 29.41 7.10
CA LEU A 116 10.88 30.71 7.56
C LEU A 116 11.31 30.49 9.01
N LEU A 117 12.62 30.58 9.21
CA LEU A 117 13.24 30.54 10.52
C LEU A 117 12.80 31.83 11.22
N VAL A 118 11.72 31.75 12.01
CA VAL A 118 11.29 32.85 12.87
C VAL A 118 12.28 32.92 14.02
N CYS A 119 13.41 33.60 13.79
CA CYS A 119 14.22 34.13 14.88
C CYS A 119 13.47 35.33 15.45
N ASN A 120 12.74 35.12 16.53
CA ASN A 120 12.46 36.18 17.49
C ASN A 120 12.71 35.60 18.88
N ILE A 121 13.65 36.18 19.60
CA ILE A 121 13.41 36.87 20.88
C ILE A 121 14.73 37.50 21.32
N GLU A 122 14.68 38.83 21.43
CA GLU A 122 15.62 39.68 22.16
C GLU A 122 15.74 39.22 23.62
N ALA A 123 16.95 39.17 24.16
CA ALA A 123 17.20 39.36 25.60
C ALA A 123 18.72 39.45 25.84
N THR A 124 19.27 40.66 25.84
CA THR A 124 19.76 41.38 27.04
C THR A 124 20.38 42.71 26.62
#